data_AF-G7K7P0-F1
#
_entry.id   AF-G7K7P0-F1
#
_cell.length_a   1.000
_cell.length_b   1.000
_cell.length_c   1.000
_cell.angle_alpha   90.00
_cell.angle_beta   90.00
_cell.angle_gamma   90.00
#
_symmetry.space_group_name_H-M   'P 1'
#
loop_
_entity.id
_entity.type
_entity.pdbx_description
1 polymer ?
#
loop_
_entity_poly.entity_id
_entity_poly.type
_entity_poly.pdbx_seq_one_letter_code
_entity_poly.pdbx_strand_id
1 'polypeptide(L)'
;MIMMAMMWSMAKSVRHDVGGDDHGWNTNINMTKWSSDKQFHLNEWLFFGYDRHFFSVLEVNKTSYENCIDSGFIKNITTGVGREVFQLSEAKTHYFISGGGFCQRGVKVAIDVNEHVAPAPQPTPHKSSATSNIQIYHSLVVLILIFMCTNFLV
;
A
#
# COMPACT_ATOMS: atom_id res chain seq x y z
N MET A 1 6.33 19.68 38.22
CA MET A 1 6.46 18.38 37.53
C MET A 1 5.80 18.51 36.16
N ILE A 2 6.58 18.88 35.13
CA ILE A 2 6.08 19.01 33.76
C ILE A 2 6.04 17.59 33.20
N MET A 3 4.83 17.06 33.03
CA MET A 3 4.60 15.74 32.47
C MET A 3 5.02 15.79 31.01
N MET A 4 6.25 15.35 30.74
CA MET A 4 6.80 15.24 29.40
C MET A 4 6.02 14.13 28.71
N ALA A 5 4.94 14.50 28.03
CA ALA A 5 4.18 13.58 27.20
C ALA A 5 5.11 13.16 26.06
N MET A 6 5.80 12.04 26.25
CA MET A 6 6.55 11.36 25.22
C MET A 6 5.52 10.83 24.23
N MET A 7 5.13 11.67 23.28
CA MET A 7 4.25 11.31 22.18
C MET A 7 5.03 10.30 21.34
N TRP A 8 4.81 9.02 21.61
CA TRP A 8 5.35 7.92 20.83
C TRP A 8 4.73 8.02 19.43
N SER A 9 5.49 8.53 18.46
CA SER A 9 5.05 8.53 17.07
C SER A 9 5.00 7.09 16.59
N MET A 10 3.79 6.56 16.34
CA MET A 10 3.63 5.25 15.72
C MET A 10 4.22 5.34 14.30
N ALA A 11 5.27 4.57 14.03
CA ALA A 11 5.80 4.45 12.67
C ALA A 11 4.71 3.82 11.79
N LYS A 12 4.25 4.54 10.76
CA LYS A 12 3.28 4.01 9.80
C LYS A 12 4.02 3.37 8.65
N SER A 13 3.80 2.07 8.46
CA SER A 13 4.27 1.37 7.27
C SER A 13 3.40 1.75 6.07
N VAL A 14 4.04 2.07 4.94
CA VAL A 14 3.39 2.47 3.69
C VAL A 14 3.36 1.27 2.73
N ARG A 15 2.29 1.14 1.95
CA ARG A 15 2.17 0.22 0.82
C ARG A 15 2.30 1.00 -0.49
N HIS A 16 3.11 0.49 -1.41
CA HIS A 16 3.26 1.01 -2.76
C HIS A 16 2.65 0.02 -3.76
N ASP A 17 1.66 0.47 -4.52
CA ASP A 17 1.09 -0.28 -5.63
C ASP A 17 2.04 -0.21 -6.82
N VAL A 18 2.64 -1.34 -7.19
CA VAL A 18 3.66 -1.41 -8.23
C VAL A 18 3.02 -1.10 -9.57
N GLY A 19 3.50 -0.04 -10.23
CA GLY A 19 2.90 0.51 -11.44
C GLY A 19 1.80 1.54 -11.22
N GLY A 20 1.39 1.77 -9.98
CA GLY A 20 0.50 2.87 -9.56
C GLY A 20 -0.95 2.50 -9.33
N ASP A 21 -1.35 1.26 -9.63
CA ASP A 21 -2.70 0.73 -9.40
C ASP A 21 -2.67 -0.77 -9.05
N ASP A 22 -3.84 -1.36 -8.84
CA ASP A 22 -4.01 -2.76 -8.45
C ASP A 22 -3.81 -3.78 -9.58
N HIS A 23 -3.48 -3.31 -10.78
CA HIS A 23 -3.14 -4.10 -11.97
C HIS A 23 -1.87 -3.59 -12.66
N GLY A 24 -1.03 -2.83 -11.94
CA GLY A 24 0.05 -2.02 -12.53
C GLY A 24 1.28 -2.82 -12.95
N TRP A 25 1.39 -4.07 -12.53
CA TRP A 25 2.46 -4.97 -12.95
C TRP A 25 2.14 -5.59 -14.32
N ASN A 26 2.32 -4.78 -15.36
CA ASN A 26 2.02 -5.13 -16.75
C ASN A 26 2.93 -4.38 -17.75
N THR A 27 2.82 -4.70 -19.04
CA THR A 27 3.69 -4.17 -20.11
C THR A 27 3.42 -2.73 -20.53
N ASN A 28 2.28 -2.15 -20.14
CA ASN A 28 1.84 -0.83 -20.60
C ASN A 28 2.32 0.30 -19.68
N ILE A 29 2.96 -0.03 -18.56
CA ILE A 29 3.40 0.94 -17.56
C ILE A 29 4.93 1.08 -17.62
N ASN A 30 5.41 2.32 -17.58
CA ASN A 30 6.84 2.60 -17.47
C ASN A 30 7.31 2.42 -16.01
N MET A 31 7.78 1.21 -15.69
CA MET A 31 8.22 0.86 -14.33
C MET A 31 9.37 1.73 -13.82
N THR A 32 10.31 2.12 -14.68
CA THR A 32 11.45 2.97 -14.31
C THR A 32 10.99 4.38 -13.93
N LYS A 33 10.03 4.94 -14.67
CA LYS A 33 9.43 6.22 -14.31
C LYS A 33 8.64 6.09 -13.01
N TRP A 34 7.84 5.03 -12.87
CA TRP A 34 7.07 4.80 -11.65
C TRP A 34 7.98 4.71 -10.41
N SER A 35 9.07 3.93 -10.46
CA SER A 35 9.95 3.78 -9.29
C SER A 35 10.77 5.03 -8.98
N SER A 36 11.21 5.78 -10.00
CA SER A 36 11.96 7.03 -9.78
C SER A 36 11.12 8.15 -9.15
N ASP A 37 9.79 8.11 -9.28
CA ASP A 37 8.88 9.08 -8.65
C ASP A 37 8.48 8.71 -7.22
N LYS A 38 9.10 7.67 -6.63
CA LYS A 38 8.83 7.18 -5.28
C LYS A 38 10.07 7.25 -4.41
N GLN A 39 9.83 7.19 -3.11
CA GLN A 39 10.84 6.99 -2.09
C GLN A 39 10.42 5.76 -1.30
N PHE A 40 11.31 4.78 -1.21
CA PHE A 40 11.04 3.53 -0.51
C PHE A 40 11.87 3.50 0.77
N HIS A 41 11.24 3.09 1.87
CA HIS A 41 11.89 2.99 3.17
C HIS A 41 11.82 1.58 3.72
N LEU A 42 12.71 1.29 4.66
CA LEU A 42 12.71 0.01 5.38
C LEU A 42 11.34 -0.27 6.02
N ASN A 43 10.90 -1.53 5.95
CA ASN A 43 9.63 -2.05 6.47
C ASN A 43 8.36 -1.53 5.76
N GLU A 44 8.49 -0.88 4.61
CA GLU A 44 7.38 -0.63 3.70
C GLU A 44 7.05 -1.87 2.85
N TRP A 45 5.91 -1.82 2.16
CA TRP A 45 5.39 -2.94 1.39
C TRP A 45 5.26 -2.58 -0.09
N LEU A 46 5.58 -3.54 -0.94
CA LEU A 46 5.22 -3.53 -2.35
C LEU A 46 4.00 -4.41 -2.56
N PHE A 47 3.05 -3.94 -3.36
CA PHE A 47 1.92 -4.72 -3.84
C PHE A 47 2.03 -4.91 -5.36
N PHE A 48 2.12 -6.15 -5.78
CA PHE A 48 2.16 -6.55 -7.18
C PHE A 48 0.78 -7.09 -7.58
N GLY A 49 0.02 -6.25 -8.28
CA GLY A 49 -1.26 -6.64 -8.86
C GLY A 49 -1.14 -6.85 -10.37
N TYR A 50 -1.60 -8.00 -10.87
CA TYR A 50 -1.43 -8.41 -12.27
C TYR A 50 -2.42 -9.50 -12.71
N ASP A 51 -2.51 -9.73 -14.03
CA ASP A 51 -3.19 -10.90 -14.57
C ASP A 51 -2.33 -12.16 -14.37
N ARG A 52 -2.80 -13.05 -13.51
CA ARG A 52 -2.13 -14.28 -13.10
C ARG A 52 -1.77 -15.24 -14.24
N HIS A 53 -2.40 -15.11 -15.41
CA HIS A 53 -2.16 -16.01 -16.55
C HIS A 53 -0.95 -15.57 -17.38
N PHE A 54 -0.48 -14.32 -17.20
CA PHE A 54 0.58 -13.75 -18.02
C PHE A 54 1.84 -13.43 -17.21
N PHE A 55 1.69 -12.88 -16.00
CA PHE A 55 2.83 -12.31 -15.28
C PHE A 55 3.20 -13.14 -14.05
N SER A 56 4.47 -13.02 -13.66
CA SER A 56 5.01 -13.54 -12.41
C SER A 56 5.82 -12.46 -11.70
N VAL A 57 6.14 -12.70 -10.44
CA VAL A 57 6.96 -11.81 -9.61
C VAL A 57 8.13 -12.61 -9.06
N LEU A 58 9.32 -12.33 -9.59
CA LEU A 58 10.58 -12.95 -9.20
C LEU A 58 11.52 -11.89 -8.68
N GLU A 59 12.02 -12.07 -7.45
CA GLU A 59 13.15 -11.30 -6.94
C GLU A 59 14.45 -11.91 -7.46
N VAL A 60 15.31 -11.07 -8.04
CA VAL A 60 16.55 -11.51 -8.70
C VAL A 60 17.72 -10.62 -8.32
N ASN A 61 18.93 -11.03 -8.67
CA ASN A 61 20.11 -10.16 -8.54
C ASN A 61 20.17 -9.14 -9.70
N LYS A 62 21.07 -8.16 -9.59
CA LYS A 62 21.26 -7.10 -10.58
C LYS A 62 21.57 -7.64 -12.00
N THR A 63 22.46 -8.63 -12.12
CA THR A 63 22.82 -9.21 -13.41
C THR A 63 21.64 -9.88 -14.09
N SER A 64 20.86 -10.67 -13.35
CA SER A 64 19.64 -11.32 -13.84
C SER A 64 18.56 -10.30 -14.20
N TYR A 65 18.45 -9.20 -13.44
CA TYR A 65 17.57 -8.10 -13.79
C TYR A 65 17.96 -7.45 -15.11
N GLU A 66 19.23 -7.05 -15.28
CA GLU A 66 19.73 -6.39 -16.49
C GLU A 66 19.55 -7.26 -17.73
N ASN A 67 19.81 -8.56 -17.62
CA ASN A 67 19.77 -9.51 -18.73
C ASN A 67 18.43 -10.27 -18.86
N CYS A 68 17.45 -9.98 -18.01
CA CYS A 68 16.15 -10.68 -17.97
C CYS A 68 16.26 -12.21 -17.85
N ILE A 69 17.08 -12.67 -16.91
CA ILE A 69 17.26 -14.09 -16.60
C ILE A 69 16.27 -14.45 -15.48
N ASP A 70 15.27 -15.27 -15.80
CA ASP A 70 14.22 -15.72 -14.88
C ASP A 70 14.52 -17.08 -14.21
N SER A 71 15.66 -17.69 -14.54
CA SER A 71 16.21 -18.83 -13.83
C SER A 71 17.15 -18.40 -12.68
N GLY A 72 17.22 -19.20 -11.61
CA GLY A 72 18.09 -18.89 -10.47
C GLY A 72 17.68 -17.65 -9.67
N PHE A 73 16.37 -17.37 -9.61
CA PHE A 73 15.83 -16.27 -8.79
C PHE A 73 16.22 -16.42 -7.31
N ILE A 74 16.32 -15.28 -6.62
CA ILE A 74 16.54 -15.24 -5.16
C ILE A 74 15.26 -15.73 -4.46
N LYS A 75 14.12 -15.21 -4.91
CA LYS A 75 12.82 -15.57 -4.35
C LYS A 75 11.74 -15.55 -5.44
N ASN A 76 10.94 -16.61 -5.50
CA ASN A 76 9.69 -16.58 -6.25
C ASN A 76 8.58 -16.09 -5.33
N ILE A 77 8.00 -14.94 -5.66
CA ILE A 77 6.93 -14.30 -4.89
C ILE A 77 5.55 -14.68 -5.45
N THR A 78 5.51 -15.23 -6.66
CA THR A 78 4.28 -15.66 -7.35
C THR A 78 3.60 -16.79 -6.59
N THR A 79 2.39 -16.55 -6.08
CA THR A 79 1.54 -17.59 -5.48
C THR A 79 0.48 -18.10 -6.45
N GLY A 80 0.23 -17.36 -7.54
CA GLY A 80 -0.72 -17.71 -8.59
C GLY A 80 -2.08 -17.02 -8.46
N VAL A 81 -2.27 -16.15 -7.45
CA VAL A 81 -3.52 -15.38 -7.27
C VAL A 81 -3.53 -14.11 -8.11
N GLY A 82 -2.36 -13.57 -8.46
CA GLY A 82 -2.22 -12.30 -9.20
C GLY A 82 -2.18 -11.07 -8.30
N ARG A 83 -1.98 -11.27 -6.99
CA ARG A 83 -1.96 -10.24 -5.96
C ARG A 83 -0.93 -10.60 -4.90
N GLU A 84 0.30 -10.19 -5.12
CA GLU A 84 1.41 -10.57 -4.24
C GLU A 84 1.92 -9.37 -3.44
N VAL A 85 2.39 -9.64 -2.23
CA VAL A 85 2.96 -8.62 -1.35
C VAL A 85 4.39 -8.96 -0.99
N PHE A 86 5.25 -7.95 -0.94
CA PHE A 86 6.64 -8.09 -0.54
C PHE A 86 7.02 -6.99 0.45
N GLN A 87 7.63 -7.38 1.58
CA GLN A 87 8.12 -6.43 2.58
C GLN A 87 9.57 -6.06 2.29
N LEU A 88 9.88 -4.76 2.31
CA LEU A 88 11.24 -4.23 2.14
C LEU A 88 11.99 -4.30 3.48
N SER A 89 12.45 -5.50 3.86
CA SER A 89 13.10 -5.76 5.15
C SER A 89 14.59 -5.40 5.19
N GLU A 90 15.19 -5.05 4.06
CA GLU A 90 16.61 -4.71 3.93
C GLU A 90 16.76 -3.38 3.17
N ALA A 91 17.66 -2.51 3.65
CA ALA A 91 18.00 -1.27 2.97
C ALA A 91 19.02 -1.55 1.87
N LYS A 92 18.51 -1.95 0.71
CA LYS A 92 19.30 -2.22 -0.50
C LYS A 92 18.42 -1.98 -1.73
N THR A 93 19.04 -2.01 -2.91
CA THR A 93 18.26 -2.09 -4.13
C THR A 93 17.74 -3.51 -4.34
N HIS A 94 16.41 -3.68 -4.30
CA HIS A 94 15.74 -4.92 -4.70
C HIS A 94 15.41 -4.88 -6.19
N TYR A 95 15.56 -6.01 -6.88
CA TYR A 95 15.26 -6.12 -8.30
C TYR A 95 14.18 -7.18 -8.53
N PHE A 96 13.11 -6.78 -9.21
CA PHE A 96 11.99 -7.66 -9.53
C PHE A 96 11.79 -7.75 -11.04
N ILE A 97 11.48 -8.94 -11.53
CA ILE A 97 11.16 -9.20 -12.94
C ILE A 97 9.95 -10.12 -13.06
N SER A 98 9.25 -10.02 -14.19
CA SER A 98 8.33 -11.07 -14.65
C SER A 98 9.07 -12.03 -15.59
N GLY A 99 8.89 -13.33 -15.37
CA GLY A 99 9.42 -14.38 -16.25
C GLY A 99 8.63 -14.50 -17.56
N GLY A 100 8.94 -15.54 -18.34
CA GLY A 100 8.16 -15.88 -19.55
C GLY A 100 8.30 -14.87 -20.69
N GLY A 101 9.41 -14.14 -20.75
CA GLY A 101 9.71 -13.14 -21.77
C GLY A 101 9.13 -11.74 -21.50
N PHE A 102 8.37 -11.55 -20.41
CA PHE A 102 7.77 -10.25 -20.09
C PHE A 102 8.76 -9.24 -19.50
N CYS A 103 9.85 -9.69 -18.89
CA CYS A 103 10.95 -8.82 -18.47
C CYS A 103 11.52 -8.00 -19.64
N GLN A 104 11.77 -8.66 -20.79
CA GLN A 104 12.28 -8.01 -22.01
C GLN A 104 11.28 -7.00 -22.59
N ARG A 105 9.99 -7.16 -22.25
CA ARG A 105 8.89 -6.25 -22.62
C ARG A 105 8.68 -5.13 -21.60
N GLY A 106 9.59 -4.96 -20.64
CA GLY A 106 9.57 -3.87 -19.67
C GLY A 106 8.93 -4.18 -18.34
N VAL A 107 8.46 -5.42 -18.10
CA VAL A 107 7.87 -5.83 -16.81
C VAL A 107 8.99 -6.21 -15.82
N LYS A 108 9.71 -5.18 -15.38
CA LYS A 108 10.83 -5.25 -14.45
C LYS A 108 10.94 -3.94 -13.67
N VAL A 109 11.27 -3.99 -12.38
CA VAL A 109 11.45 -2.79 -11.57
C VAL A 109 12.62 -2.94 -10.59
N ALA A 110 13.38 -1.86 -10.42
CA ALA A 110 14.40 -1.73 -9.39
C ALA A 110 13.88 -0.77 -8.31
N ILE A 111 13.99 -1.20 -7.06
CA ILE A 111 13.45 -0.53 -5.88
C ILE A 111 14.62 -0.22 -4.95
N ASP A 112 15.02 1.04 -4.89
CA ASP A 112 16.09 1.48 -4.00
C ASP A 112 15.53 1.87 -2.63
N VAL A 113 15.94 1.15 -1.59
CA VAL A 113 15.38 1.27 -0.24
C VAL A 113 16.33 2.05 0.66
N ASN A 114 15.84 3.16 1.20
CA ASN A 114 16.58 4.00 2.12
C ASN A 114 16.53 3.41 3.56
N GLU A 115 17.66 3.50 4.28
CA GLU A 115 17.76 3.10 5.70
C GLU A 115 16.94 3.99 6.64
N HIS A 116 16.64 5.24 6.23
CA HIS A 116 15.78 6.10 7.02
C HIS A 116 14.40 5.48 7.13
N VAL A 117 13.97 5.18 8.36
CA VAL A 117 12.59 4.80 8.62
C VAL A 117 11.72 5.98 8.20
N ALA A 118 10.68 5.70 7.41
CA ALA A 118 9.75 6.72 6.90
C ALA A 118 9.37 7.71 8.02
N PRO A 119 9.39 9.04 7.76
CA PRO A 119 8.95 10.02 8.73
C PRO A 119 7.55 9.66 9.24
N ALA A 120 7.32 9.83 10.54
CA ALA A 120 6.00 9.62 11.12
C ALA A 120 4.95 10.37 10.28
N PRO A 121 3.76 9.77 10.04
CA PRO A 121 2.70 10.46 9.31
C PRO A 121 2.49 11.83 9.93
N GLN A 122 2.54 12.88 9.12
CA GLN A 122 2.07 14.16 9.60
C GLN A 122 0.61 13.99 10.02
N PRO A 123 0.18 14.60 11.14
CA PRO A 123 -1.21 14.61 11.50
C PRO A 123 -1.99 15.15 10.30
N THR A 124 -2.83 14.29 9.70
CA THR A 124 -3.82 14.77 8.74
C THR A 124 -4.60 15.86 9.45
N PRO A 125 -4.88 17.01 8.82
CA PRO A 125 -5.85 17.93 9.36
C PRO A 125 -7.12 17.10 9.60
N HIS A 126 -7.45 16.87 10.87
CA HIS A 126 -8.76 16.41 11.21
C HIS A 126 -9.67 17.49 10.62
N LYS A 127 -10.29 17.21 9.47
CA LYS A 127 -11.62 17.75 9.24
C LYS A 127 -12.40 17.21 10.42
N SER A 128 -12.53 18.04 11.45
CA SER A 128 -13.57 17.91 12.43
C SER A 128 -14.86 17.95 11.62
N SER A 129 -15.28 16.80 11.08
CA SER A 129 -16.69 16.48 11.04
C SER A 129 -17.09 16.47 12.50
N ALA A 130 -17.38 17.68 13.02
CA ALA A 130 -18.29 17.82 14.12
C ALA A 130 -19.57 17.15 13.63
N THR A 131 -19.70 15.87 13.94
CA THR A 131 -20.98 15.18 13.91
C THR A 131 -21.82 15.98 14.88
N SER A 132 -22.58 16.92 14.33
CA SER A 132 -23.42 17.80 15.09
C SER A 132 -24.36 16.90 15.89
N ASN A 133 -24.24 16.94 17.22
CA ASN A 133 -25.07 16.18 18.14
C ASN A 133 -26.58 16.42 17.87
N ILE A 134 -26.92 17.46 17.10
CA ILE A 134 -28.24 17.78 16.56
C ILE A 134 -28.91 16.56 15.90
N GLN A 135 -28.22 15.72 15.13
CA GLN A 135 -28.87 14.59 14.45
C GLN A 135 -29.39 13.52 15.45
N ILE A 136 -28.64 13.28 16.52
CA ILE A 136 -29.02 12.33 17.58
C ILE A 136 -30.13 12.94 18.45
N TYR A 137 -30.04 14.22 18.80
CA TYR A 137 -31.10 14.90 19.55
C TYR A 137 -32.41 14.97 18.77
N HIS A 138 -32.37 15.25 17.47
CA HIS A 138 -33.59 15.30 16.65
C HIS A 138 -34.23 13.91 16.50
N SER A 139 -33.42 12.85 16.37
CA SER A 139 -33.92 11.47 16.29
C SER A 139 -34.53 11.00 17.62
N LEU A 140 -33.92 11.36 18.76
CA LEU A 140 -34.44 11.06 20.09
C LEU A 140 -35.71 11.86 20.42
N VAL A 141 -35.79 13.14 20.07
CA VAL A 141 -36.99 13.97 20.29
C VAL A 141 -38.16 13.46 19.46
N VAL A 142 -37.94 13.07 18.20
CA VAL A 142 -39.00 12.47 17.36
C VAL A 142 -39.49 11.15 17.94
N LEU A 143 -38.61 10.27 18.41
CA LEU A 143 -39.00 9.01 19.07
C LEU A 143 -39.79 9.25 20.37
N ILE A 144 -39.40 10.24 21.18
CA ILE A 144 -40.11 10.60 22.42
C ILE A 144 -41.50 11.18 22.11
N LEU A 145 -41.63 12.04 21.09
CA LEU A 145 -42.92 12.60 20.68
C LEU A 145 -43.86 11.53 20.13
N ILE A 146 -43.35 10.59 19.33
CA ILE A 146 -44.14 9.45 18.83
C ILE A 146 -44.63 8.59 20.01
N PHE A 147 -43.76 8.29 20.98
CA PHE A 147 -44.12 7.48 22.15
C PHE A 147 -45.15 8.18 23.05
N MET A 148 -45.07 9.50 23.19
CA MET A 148 -46.08 10.28 23.92
C MET A 148 -47.42 10.33 23.18
N CYS A 149 -47.41 10.47 21.85
CA CYS A 149 -48.64 10.46 21.04
C CYS A 149 -49.36 9.10 21.01
N THR A 150 -48.62 7.98 21.06
CA THR A 150 -49.24 6.64 21.05
C THR A 150 -49.83 6.23 22.40
N ASN A 151 -49.33 6.75 23.51
CA ASN A 151 -49.86 6.48 24.85
C ASN A 151 -51.01 7.41 25.28
N PHE A 152 -51.38 8.41 24.46
CA PHE A 152 -52.49 9.33 24.74
C PHE A 152 -53.71 9.10 23.82
N LEU A 153 -53.67 8.03 23.00
CA LEU A 153 -54.78 7.58 22.13
C LEU A 153 -55.28 6.17 22.52
N VAL A 154 -55.20 5.84 23.82
CA VAL A 154 -55.96 4.76 24.46
C VAL A 154 -56.74 5.34 25.62
#